data_AF-A0A5Q0GBU1-F1
#
_entry.id   AF-A0A5Q0GBU1-F1
#
_cell.length_a   1.000
_cell.length_b   1.000
_cell.length_c   1.000
_cell.angle_alpha   90.00
_cell.angle_beta   90.00
_cell.angle_gamma   90.00
#
_symmetry.space_group_name_H-M   'P 1'
#
loop_
_entity.id
_entity.type
_entity.pdbx_description
1 polymer ?
#
loop_
_entity_poly.entity_id
_entity_poly.type
_entity_poly.pdbx_seq_one_letter_code
_entity_poly.pdbx_strand_id
1 'polypeptide(L)' 'MLIMKRKHMIWAMCLLVGVGYFSAMSNLEIHYFWKSLIAFIPVQMAAIAYVTVRKASRN' A
#
# COMPACT_ATOMS: atom_id res chain seq x y z
N MET A 1 26.53 -1.20 1.62
CA MET A 1 26.05 -0.81 0.27
C MET A 1 24.94 -1.70 -0.28
N LEU A 2 25.03 -3.05 -0.18
CA LEU A 2 23.98 -3.98 -0.67
C LEU A 2 22.58 -3.77 -0.02
N ILE A 3 22.52 -3.46 1.27
CA ILE A 3 21.26 -3.22 2.00
C ILE A 3 20.51 -1.99 1.48
N MET A 4 21.24 -0.96 1.04
CA MET A 4 20.69 0.29 0.50
C MET A 4 20.06 0.07 -0.88
N LYS A 5 20.67 -0.81 -1.69
CA LYS A 5 20.10 -1.27 -2.97
C LYS A 5 18.86 -2.14 -2.78
N ARG A 6 18.84 -3.04 -1.78
CA ARG A 6 17.64 -3.83 -1.44
C ARG A 6 16.47 -2.95 -1.02
N LYS A 7 16.70 -1.94 -0.17
CA LYS A 7 15.65 -0.98 0.21
C LYS A 7 15.05 -0.29 -1.02
N HIS A 8 15.87 0.25 -1.92
CA HIS A 8 15.36 0.89 -3.15
C HIS A 8 14.57 -0.09 -4.04
N MET A 9 15.02 -1.34 -4.15
CA MET A 9 14.33 -2.35 -4.94
C MET A 9 12.95 -2.70 -4.35
N ILE A 10 12.85 -2.82 -3.02
CA ILE A 10 11.57 -3.02 -2.33
C ILE A 10 10.64 -1.82 -2.54
N TRP A 11 11.17 -0.60 -2.42
CA TRP A 11 10.38 0.61 -2.67
C TRP A 11 9.89 0.71 -4.12
N ALA A 12 10.75 0.38 -5.09
CA ALA A 12 10.37 0.34 -6.50
C ALA A 12 9.28 -0.71 -6.78
N MET A 13 9.38 -1.89 -6.17
CA MET A 13 8.34 -2.92 -6.26
C MET A 13 7.02 -2.46 -5.62
N CYS A 14 7.07 -1.82 -4.45
CA CYS A 14 5.88 -1.25 -3.81
C CYS A 14 5.23 -0.16 -4.69
N LEU A 15 6.03 0.70 -5.32
CA LEU A 15 5.52 1.72 -6.24
C LEU A 15 4.89 1.09 -7.49
N LEU A 16 5.53 0.09 -8.09
CA LEU A 16 4.97 -0.61 -9.26
C LEU A 16 3.63 -1.28 -8.94
N VAL A 17 3.54 -1.98 -7.81
CA VAL A 17 2.28 -2.60 -7.35
C VAL A 17 1.21 -1.55 -7.06
N GLY A 18 1.58 -0.44 -6.42
CA GLY A 18 0.67 0.67 -6.15
C GLY A 18 0.14 1.29 -7.44
N VAL A 19 1.00 1.63 -8.39
CA VAL A 19 0.61 2.20 -9.68
C VAL A 19 -0.25 1.22 -10.48
N GLY A 20 0.10 -0.07 -10.51
CA GLY A 20 -0.70 -1.10 -11.16
C GLY A 20 -2.09 -1.24 -10.54
N TYR A 21 -2.18 -1.24 -9.22
CA TYR A 21 -3.44 -1.27 -8.48
C TYR A 21 -4.31 -0.04 -8.78
N PHE A 22 -3.75 1.17 -8.68
CA PHE A 22 -4.47 2.41 -8.99
C PHE A 22 -4.87 2.51 -10.46
N SER A 23 -4.04 2.02 -11.39
CA SER A 23 -4.32 2.05 -12.83
C SER A 23 -5.45 1.08 -13.20
N ALA A 24 -5.40 -0.17 -12.71
CA ALA A 24 -6.49 -1.13 -12.86
C ALA A 24 -7.78 -0.62 -12.22
N MET A 25 -7.67 -0.04 -11.03
CA MET A 25 -8.81 0.56 -10.35
C MET A 25 -9.38 1.73 -11.14
N SER A 26 -8.54 2.56 -11.77
CA SER A 26 -8.95 3.71 -12.59
C SER A 26 -9.73 3.30 -13.83
N ASN A 27 -9.35 2.17 -14.46
CA ASN A 27 -9.99 1.66 -15.66
C ASN A 27 -11.28 0.84 -15.37
N LEU A 28 -11.47 0.38 -14.13
CA LEU A 28 -12.73 -0.25 -13.76
C LEU A 28 -13.87 0.78 -13.76
N GLU A 29 -14.89 0.53 -14.58
CA GLU A 29 -16.18 1.25 -14.63
C GLU A 29 -17.06 0.94 -13.42
N ILE A 30 -16.47 0.95 -12.22
CA ILE A 30 -17.20 0.85 -10.95
C ILE A 30 -17.67 2.25 -10.53
N HIS A 31 -18.85 2.32 -9.92
CA HIS A 31 -19.35 3.52 -9.23
C HIS A 31 -18.27 4.21 -8.38
N TYR A 32 -18.14 5.53 -8.54
CA TYR A 32 -17.08 6.36 -7.94
C TYR A 32 -16.90 6.16 -6.42
N PHE A 33 -18.00 5.88 -5.70
CA PHE A 33 -17.99 5.60 -4.26
C PHE A 33 -17.19 4.33 -3.91
N TRP A 34 -17.51 3.21 -4.56
CA TRP A 34 -16.82 1.94 -4.38
C TRP A 34 -15.37 2.01 -4.86
N LYS A 35 -15.14 2.81 -5.91
CA LYS A 35 -13.81 3.07 -6.45
C LYS A 35 -12.87 3.70 -5.42
N SER A 36 -13.38 4.74 -4.74
CA SER A 36 -12.66 5.42 -3.65
C SER A 36 -12.44 4.52 -2.44
N LEU A 37 -13.48 3.75 -2.03
CA LEU A 37 -13.38 2.85 -0.88
C LEU A 37 -12.24 1.83 -1.03
N ILE A 38 -12.14 1.23 -2.22
CA ILE A 38 -11.12 0.24 -2.54
C ILE A 38 -9.73 0.90 -2.63
N ALA A 39 -9.63 2.09 -3.23
CA ALA A 39 -8.39 2.86 -3.28
C ALA A 39 -7.77 3.16 -1.89
N PHE A 40 -8.60 3.26 -0.85
CA PHE A 40 -8.14 3.48 0.53
C PHE A 40 -7.74 2.20 1.29
N ILE A 41 -8.03 1.00 0.79
CA ILE A 41 -7.69 -0.27 1.46
C ILE A 41 -6.19 -0.39 1.80
N PRO A 42 -5.24 -0.08 0.90
CA PRO A 42 -3.81 -0.19 1.21
C PRO A 42 -3.38 0.74 2.36
N VAL A 43 -3.96 1.94 2.43
CA VAL A 43 -3.70 2.91 3.49
C VAL A 43 -4.24 2.42 4.83
N GLN A 44 -5.45 1.86 4.84
CA GLN A 44 -6.04 1.28 6.05
C GLN A 44 -5.23 0.09 6.57
N MET A 45 -4.77 -0.79 5.67
CA MET A 45 -3.90 -1.92 6.04
C MET A 45 -2.58 -1.46 6.65
N ALA A 46 -1.95 -0.42 6.09
CA ALA A 46 -0.73 0.16 6.65
C ALA A 46 -0.96 0.76 8.04
N ALA A 47 -2.09 1.44 8.26
CA ALA A 47 -2.46 2.00 9.56
C ALA A 47 -2.65 0.90 10.62
N ILE A 48 -3.34 -0.19 10.28
CA ILE A 48 -3.55 -1.34 11.17
C ILE A 48 -2.21 -2.01 11.50
N ALA A 49 -1.37 -2.25 10.50
CA ALA A 49 -0.05 -2.84 10.68
C ALA A 49 0.82 -1.98 11.62
N TYR A 50 0.81 -0.66 11.42
CA TYR A 50 1.55 0.27 12.26
C TYR A 50 1.08 0.25 13.72
N VAL A 51 -0.24 0.33 13.96
CA VAL A 51 -0.81 0.27 15.32
C VAL A 51 -0.50 -1.06 15.99
N THR A 52 -0.60 -2.17 15.25
CA THR A 52 -0.33 -3.52 15.75
C THR A 52 1.13 -3.69 16.16
N VAL A 53 2.07 -3.29 15.31
CA VAL A 53 3.51 -3.31 15.62
C VAL A 53 3.84 -2.41 16.81
N ARG A 54 3.24 -1.22 16.86
CA ARG A 54 3.43 -0.28 17.98
C ARG A 54 2.92 -0.83 19.30
N LYS A 55 1.80 -1.56 19.28
CA LYS A 55 1.24 -2.23 20.47
C LYS A 55 2.13 -3.39 20.91
N ALA A 56 2.62 -4.20 19.96
CA ALA A 56 3.53 -5.31 20.25
C ALA A 56 4.90 -4.85 20.80
N SER A 57 5.40 -3.69 20.38
CA SER A 57 6.67 -3.13 20.88
C SER A 57 6.56 -2.50 22.27
N ARG A 58 5.35 -2.25 22.79
CA ARG A 58 5.13 -1.58 24.08
C ARG A 58 4.87 -2.56 25.23
N ASN A 59 4.72 -3.85 24.92
CA ASN A 59 4.39 -4.92 25.86
C ASN A 59 5.60 -5.86 26.03
#